data_AF-A0A8E2E5X0-F1
#
_entry.id   AF-A0A8E2E5X0-F1
#
_cell.length_a   1.000
_cell.length_b   1.000
_cell.length_c   1.000
_cell.angle_alpha   90.00
_cell.angle_beta   90.00
_cell.angle_gamma   90.00
#
_symmetry.space_group_name_H-M   'P 1'
#
loop_
_entity.id
_entity.type
_entity.pdbx_description
1 polymer ?
#
loop_
_entity_poly.entity_id
_entity_poly.type
_entity_poly.pdbx_seq_one_letter_code
_entity_poly.pdbx_strand_id
1 'polypeptide(L)'
;LDWPPYSPDLNPVEYIWLYLKQAAFNLKLDVWDITGGPEHINGVLSKVLLIAWWLIKNRIVRALVNSIKDRVEVVYQAKGWHTKYQFTI
;
A
#
# COMPACT_ATOMS: atom_id res chain seq x y z
N LEU A 1 7.85 18.37 -7.34
CA LEU A 1 6.46 18.31 -6.84
C LEU A 1 6.54 18.60 -5.37
N ASP A 2 5.90 19.68 -4.93
CA ASP A 2 5.79 19.96 -3.50
C ASP A 2 4.81 18.95 -2.89
N TRP A 3 5.25 18.27 -1.83
CA TRP A 3 4.44 17.24 -1.18
C TRP A 3 3.77 17.83 0.07
N PRO A 4 2.44 17.92 0.13
CA PRO A 4 1.77 18.43 1.31
C PRO A 4 1.91 17.44 2.48
N PRO A 5 2.09 17.94 3.72
CA PRO A 5 2.11 17.09 4.89
C PRO A 5 0.75 16.38 5.06
N TYR A 6 0.75 15.23 5.75
CA TYR A 6 -0.46 14.45 6.08
C TYR A 6 -1.35 14.06 4.88
N SER A 7 -0.75 13.94 3.69
CA SER A 7 -1.46 13.59 2.44
C SER A 7 -1.06 12.20 1.90
N PRO A 8 -1.31 11.10 2.65
CA PRO A 8 -1.02 9.75 2.17
C PRO A 8 -1.92 9.35 1.00
N ASP A 9 -3.09 9.98 0.85
CA ASP A 9 -3.98 9.81 -0.29
C ASP A 9 -3.36 10.24 -1.62
N LEU A 10 -2.48 11.23 -1.58
CA LEU A 10 -1.72 11.62 -2.75
C LEU A 10 -0.58 10.65 -3.05
N ASN A 11 -0.15 9.80 -2.11
CA ASN A 11 0.99 8.90 -2.27
C ASN A 11 0.56 7.53 -2.84
N PRO A 12 0.89 7.20 -4.10
CA PRO A 12 0.52 5.92 -4.70
C PRO A 12 1.08 4.71 -3.96
N VAL A 13 2.23 4.86 -3.27
CA VAL A 13 2.88 3.73 -2.61
C VAL A 13 2.06 3.21 -1.42
N GLU A 14 1.25 4.05 -0.79
CA GLU A 14 0.36 3.64 0.31
C GLU A 14 -0.64 2.58 -0.16
N TYR A 15 -1.11 2.74 -1.40
CA TYR A 15 -1.97 1.74 -2.04
C TYR A 15 -1.19 0.47 -2.39
N ILE A 16 0.07 0.58 -2.80
CA ILE A 16 0.92 -0.59 -3.04
C ILE A 16 1.14 -1.38 -1.74
N TRP A 17 1.37 -0.72 -0.61
CA TRP A 17 1.47 -1.37 0.68
C TRP A 17 0.17 -2.11 1.06
N LEU A 18 -0.99 -1.53 0.76
CA LEU A 18 -2.27 -2.21 0.94
C LEU A 18 -2.35 -3.49 0.10
N TYR A 19 -2.02 -3.42 -1.19
CA TYR A 19 -2.00 -4.60 -2.06
C TYR A 19 -0.98 -5.65 -1.60
N LEU A 20 0.19 -5.23 -1.12
CA LEU A 20 1.21 -6.14 -0.61
C LEU A 20 0.72 -6.90 0.62
N LYS A 21 0.11 -6.20 1.59
CA LYS A 21 -0.50 -6.81 2.78
C LYS A 21 -1.62 -7.78 2.41
N GLN A 22 -2.50 -7.39 1.49
CA GLN A 22 -3.57 -8.27 1.00
C GLN A 22 -3.02 -9.52 0.28
N ALA A 23 -2.01 -9.36 -0.56
CA ALA A 23 -1.39 -10.48 -1.26
C ALA A 23 -0.69 -11.44 -0.27
N ALA A 24 0.04 -10.91 0.71
CA ALA A 24 0.66 -11.71 1.77
C ALA A 24 -0.40 -12.48 2.58
N PHE A 25 -1.50 -11.83 2.97
CA PHE A 25 -2.62 -12.47 3.67
C PHE A 25 -3.28 -13.58 2.83
N ASN A 26 -3.51 -13.33 1.55
CA ASN A 26 -4.16 -14.28 0.63
C ASN A 26 -3.31 -15.53 0.35
N LEU A 27 -1.99 -15.45 0.53
CA LEU A 27 -1.13 -16.63 0.50
C LEU A 27 -1.36 -17.57 1.71
N LYS A 28 -2.32 -17.24 2.59
CA LYS A 28 -2.65 -17.98 3.83
C LYS A 28 -1.44 -18.23 4.71
N LEU A 29 -0.47 -17.34 4.62
CA LEU A 29 0.59 -17.27 5.59
C LEU A 29 -0.04 -16.53 6.74
N ASP A 30 -0.48 -17.28 7.75
CA ASP A 30 -0.93 -16.72 9.01
C ASP A 30 0.28 -16.07 9.66
N VAL A 31 0.62 -14.88 9.19
CA VAL A 31 1.70 -14.04 9.71
C VAL A 31 1.48 -13.73 11.19
N TRP A 32 0.25 -13.90 11.66
CA TRP A 32 -0.19 -13.82 13.05
C TRP A 32 0.24 -15.03 13.88
N ASP A 33 0.42 -16.21 13.26
CA ASP A 33 0.81 -17.45 13.94
C ASP A 33 2.33 -17.73 13.82
N ILE A 34 3.10 -16.82 13.21
CA ILE A 34 4.55 -16.95 13.16
C ILE A 34 5.11 -16.72 14.57
N THR A 35 5.57 -17.81 15.19
CA THR A 35 6.24 -17.78 16.48
C THR A 35 7.76 -17.91 16.32
N GLY A 36 8.53 -17.37 17.26
CA GLY A 36 9.98 -17.55 17.33
C GLY A 36 10.74 -16.26 17.62
N GLY A 37 12.07 -16.31 17.49
CA GLY A 37 12.92 -15.14 17.64
C GLY A 37 12.80 -14.14 16.46
N PRO A 38 13.22 -12.88 16.64
CA PRO A 38 13.14 -11.85 15.61
C PRO A 38 13.75 -12.26 14.26
N GLU A 39 14.87 -12.99 14.27
CA GLU A 39 15.52 -13.45 13.04
C GLU A 39 14.65 -14.42 12.24
N HIS A 40 13.96 -15.34 12.94
CA HIS A 40 13.05 -16.28 12.29
C HIS A 40 11.86 -15.56 11.68
N ILE A 41 11.22 -14.68 12.47
CA ILE A 41 10.07 -13.88 12.03
C ILE A 41 10.45 -13.04 10.80
N ASN A 42 11.57 -12.31 10.86
CA ASN A 42 12.06 -11.51 9.75
C ASN A 42 12.39 -12.36 8.51
N GLY A 43 12.96 -13.55 8.70
CA GLY A 43 13.28 -14.48 7.61
C GLY A 43 12.02 -14.99 6.90
N VAL A 44 10.96 -15.32 7.65
CA VAL A 44 9.67 -15.71 7.07
C VAL A 44 9.04 -14.52 6.36
N LEU A 45 8.85 -13.39 7.05
CA LEU A 45 8.23 -12.18 6.48
C LEU A 45 8.92 -11.73 5.19
N SER A 46 10.25 -11.72 5.14
CA SER A 46 11.01 -11.31 3.95
C SER A 46 10.69 -12.18 2.73
N LYS A 47 10.61 -13.51 2.91
CA LYS A 47 10.26 -14.44 1.82
C LYS A 47 8.82 -14.23 1.34
N VAL A 48 7.90 -14.06 2.28
CA VAL A 48 6.48 -13.85 2.00
C VAL A 48 6.25 -12.55 1.24
N LEU A 49 6.83 -11.45 1.72
CA LEU A 49 6.70 -10.14 1.09
C LEU A 49 7.31 -10.13 -0.31
N LEU A 50 8.42 -10.86 -0.53
CA LEU A 50 9.00 -11.01 -1.86
C LEU A 50 8.03 -11.72 -2.82
N ILE A 51 7.41 -12.83 -2.41
CA ILE A 51 6.43 -13.56 -3.23
C ILE A 51 5.20 -12.68 -3.48
N ALA A 52 4.67 -12.05 -2.44
CA ALA A 52 3.51 -11.16 -2.51
C ALA A 52 3.76 -9.99 -3.47
N TRP A 53 4.96 -9.41 -3.46
CA TRP A 53 5.36 -8.33 -4.37
C TRP A 53 5.25 -8.76 -5.84
N TRP A 54 5.73 -9.95 -6.19
CA TRP A 54 5.63 -10.49 -7.55
C TRP A 54 4.20 -10.75 -8.02
N LEU A 55 3.24 -10.90 -7.11
CA LEU A 55 1.82 -11.05 -7.44
C LEU A 55 1.14 -9.72 -7.78
N ILE A 56 1.74 -8.57 -7.42
CA ILE A 56 1.19 -7.26 -7.73
C ILE A 56 1.32 -7.02 -9.24
N LYS A 57 0.19 -7.09 -9.94
CA LYS A 57 0.16 -6.91 -11.40
C LYS A 57 0.56 -5.48 -11.77
N ASN A 58 1.44 -5.33 -12.76
CA ASN A 58 1.86 -4.03 -13.31
C ASN A 58 0.70 -3.08 -13.70
N ARG A 59 -0.48 -3.64 -14.05
CA ARG A 59 -1.68 -2.84 -14.31
C ARG A 59 -2.14 -2.02 -13.10
N ILE A 60 -1.93 -2.52 -11.88
CA ILE A 60 -2.26 -1.84 -10.62
C ILE A 60 -1.33 -0.64 -10.46
N VAL A 61 -0.02 -0.84 -10.61
CA VAL A 61 0.97 0.23 -10.52
C VAL A 61 0.66 1.34 -11.53
N ARG A 62 0.40 0.98 -12.79
CA ARG A 62 0.03 1.95 -13.83
C ARG A 62 -1.26 2.70 -13.50
N ALA A 63 -2.28 2.01 -13.01
CA ALA A 63 -3.54 2.64 -12.62
C ALA A 63 -3.35 3.64 -11.48
N LEU A 64 -2.54 3.31 -10.47
CA LEU A 64 -2.24 4.20 -9.35
C LEU A 64 -1.50 5.46 -9.81
N VAL A 65 -0.46 5.31 -10.64
CA VAL A 65 0.28 6.45 -11.21
C VAL A 65 -0.64 7.34 -12.05
N ASN A 66 -1.46 6.73 -12.92
CA ASN A 66 -2.38 7.48 -13.78
C ASN A 66 -3.47 8.22 -12.98
N SER A 67 -3.88 7.68 -11.83
CA SER A 67 -4.90 8.30 -10.96
C SER A 67 -4.44 9.55 -10.20
N ILE A 68 -3.13 9.86 -10.17
CA ILE A 68 -2.61 10.99 -9.38
C ILE A 68 -3.27 12.32 -9.74
N LYS A 69 -3.51 12.57 -11.03
CA LYS A 69 -4.19 13.79 -11.48
C LYS A 69 -5.60 13.90 -10.90
N ASP A 70 -6.35 12.81 -10.94
CA ASP A 70 -7.71 12.77 -10.39
C ASP A 70 -7.71 12.93 -8.87
N ARG A 71 -6.70 12.39 -8.17
CA ARG A 71 -6.56 12.53 -6.71
C ARG A 71 -6.31 13.97 -6.30
N VAL A 72 -5.40 14.65 -6.99
CA VAL A 72 -5.11 16.08 -6.77
C VAL A 72 -6.35 16.92 -6.99
N GLU A 73 -7.12 16.64 -8.05
CA GLU A 73 -8.38 17.34 -8.32
C GLU A 73 -9.38 17.13 -7.18
N VAL A 74 -9.53 15.90 -6.68
CA VAL A 74 -10.44 15.62 -5.54
C VAL A 74 -9.99 16.35 -4.27
N VAL A 75 -8.69 16.43 -3.98
CA VAL A 75 -8.17 17.23 -2.84
C VAL A 75 -8.47 18.71 -3.03
N TYR A 76 -8.29 19.23 -4.25
CA TYR A 76 -8.60 20.61 -4.58
C TYR A 76 -10.08 20.94 -4.38
N GLN A 77 -10.98 20.09 -4.89
CA GLN A 77 -12.43 20.24 -4.71
C GLN A 77 -12.86 20.10 -3.24
N ALA A 78 -12.16 19.25 -2.49
CA ALA A 78 -12.34 19.11 -1.04
C ALA A 78 -11.73 20.30 -0.25
N LYS A 79 -11.10 21.28 -0.90
CA LYS A 79 -10.39 22.40 -0.26
C LYS A 79 -9.34 21.92 0.76
N GLY A 80 -8.64 20.83 0.44
CA GLY A 80 -7.66 20.22 1.32
C GLY A 80 -8.23 19.31 2.41
N TRP A 81 -9.55 19.11 2.47
CA TRP A 81 -10.18 18.15 3.38
C TRP A 81 -10.03 16.71 2.90
N HIS A 82 -10.41 15.78 3.78
CA HIS A 82 -10.29 14.36 3.57
C HIS A 82 -10.99 13.87 2.30
N THR A 83 -10.34 12.95 1.59
CA THR A 83 -10.84 12.41 0.31
C THR A 83 -11.15 10.93 0.40
N LYS A 84 -11.88 10.40 -0.59
CA LYS A 84 -12.11 8.96 -0.74
C LYS A 84 -10.82 8.14 -0.92
N TYR A 85 -9.70 8.82 -1.17
CA TYR A 85 -8.41 8.18 -1.37
C TYR A 85 -7.57 8.07 -0.08
N GLN A 86 -8.03 8.67 1.02
CA GLN A 86 -7.42 8.48 2.33
C GLN A 86 -7.84 7.13 2.90
N PHE A 87 -6.88 6.42 3.48
CA PHE A 87 -7.12 5.25 4.27
C PHE A 87 -6.95 5.58 5.74
N THR A 88 -7.83 5.05 6.58
CA THR A 88 -7.56 4.92 8.02
C THR A 88 -6.70 3.67 8.19
N ILE A 89 -5.52 3.83 8.78
CA ILE A 89 -4.57 2.74 9.04
C ILE A 89 -4.97 2.02 10.32
#